data_AF-A0A9X3PUE2-F1
#
_entry.id   AF-A0A9X3PUE2-F1
#
_cell.length_a   1.000
_cell.length_b   1.000
_cell.length_c   1.000
_cell.angle_alpha   90.00
_cell.angle_beta   90.00
_cell.angle_gamma   90.00
#
_symmetry.space_group_name_H-M   'P 1'
#
loop_
_entity.id
_entity.type
_entity.pdbx_description
1 polymer ?
#
loop_
_entity_poly.entity_id
_entity_poly.type
_entity_poly.pdbx_seq_one_letter_code
_entity_poly.pdbx_strand_id
1 'polypeptide(L)'
;VLLGSVGGPKWETLAYHLRPERALLGLREQLGLFANLRPAKLYPMLADASTLKREVIADIDLLVVRELTGGIYFGKPKGIE
;
A
#
# COMPACT_ATOMS: atom_id res chain seq x y z
N VAL A 1 -5.61 1.48 -15.04
CA VAL A 1 -6.31 2.35 -14.05
C VAL A 1 -5.29 3.32 -13.48
N LEU A 2 -5.56 4.63 -13.53
CA LEU A 2 -4.78 5.62 -12.77
C LEU A 2 -5.62 6.01 -11.55
N LEU A 3 -5.09 5.75 -10.35
CA LEU A 3 -5.80 5.96 -9.10
C LEU A 3 -4.98 6.90 -8.21
N GLY A 4 -5.64 7.91 -7.64
CA GLY A 4 -5.04 8.85 -6.68
C GLY A 4 -4.94 8.26 -5.28
N SER A 5 -5.84 8.67 -4.39
CA SER A 5 -5.87 8.18 -3.00
C SER A 5 -7.31 8.07 -2.49
N VAL A 6 -7.51 7.25 -1.45
CA VAL A 6 -8.82 7.04 -0.79
C VAL A 6 -8.64 7.11 0.73
N GLY A 7 -9.70 7.51 1.45
CA GLY A 7 -9.70 7.60 2.92
C GLY A 7 -9.60 9.03 3.45
N GLY A 8 -9.92 9.21 4.74
CA GLY A 8 -9.85 10.49 5.44
C GLY A 8 -10.87 10.65 6.59
N PRO A 9 -10.72 11.68 7.46
CA PRO A 9 -11.49 11.82 8.70
C PRO A 9 -13.01 11.86 8.51
N LYS A 10 -13.46 12.39 7.36
CA LYS A 10 -14.88 12.48 6.99
C LYS A 10 -15.61 11.13 7.03
N TRP A 11 -14.90 10.01 6.83
CA TRP A 11 -15.48 8.68 6.68
C TRP A 11 -15.20 7.74 7.86
N GLU A 12 -14.57 8.22 8.94
CA GLU A 12 -14.18 7.37 10.07
C GLU A 12 -15.37 6.81 10.84
N THR A 13 -16.47 7.57 10.92
CA THR A 13 -17.71 7.16 11.59
C THR A 13 -18.50 6.12 10.81
N LEU A 14 -18.14 5.84 9.55
CA LEU A 14 -18.81 4.82 8.75
C LEU A 14 -18.47 3.43 9.27
N ALA A 15 -19.47 2.54 9.18
CA ALA A 15 -19.29 1.12 9.38
C ALA A 15 -18.16 0.59 8.49
N TYR A 16 -17.36 -0.34 9.00
CA TYR A 16 -16.13 -0.82 8.36
C TYR A 16 -16.30 -1.19 6.88
N HIS A 17 -17.39 -1.87 6.52
CA HIS A 17 -17.65 -2.31 5.15
C HIS A 17 -18.00 -1.19 4.16
N LEU A 18 -18.38 0.00 4.65
CA LEU A 18 -18.72 1.19 3.85
C LEU A 18 -17.56 2.16 3.69
N ARG A 19 -16.42 1.91 4.34
CA ARG A 19 -15.28 2.83 4.29
C ARG A 19 -14.60 2.81 2.91
N PRO A 20 -14.10 3.96 2.41
CA PRO A 20 -13.47 4.05 1.08
C PRO A 20 -12.33 3.05 0.84
N GLU A 21 -11.58 2.70 1.89
CA GLU A 21 -10.47 1.75 1.83
C GLU A 21 -10.93 0.33 1.48
N ARG A 22 -12.19 -0.01 1.76
CA ARG A 22 -12.78 -1.30 1.34
C ARG A 22 -12.96 -1.39 -0.16
N ALA A 23 -13.33 -0.28 -0.81
CA ALA A 23 -13.46 -0.24 -2.26
C ALA A 23 -12.12 -0.53 -2.94
N LEU A 24 -11.01 -0.03 -2.37
CA LEU A 24 -9.67 -0.31 -2.90
C LEU A 24 -9.29 -1.80 -2.79
N LEU A 25 -9.65 -2.48 -1.69
CA LEU A 25 -9.43 -3.92 -1.56
C LEU A 25 -10.29 -4.69 -2.57
N GLY A 26 -11.57 -4.33 -2.72
CA GLY A 26 -12.47 -4.93 -3.70
C GLY A 26 -11.96 -4.75 -5.14
N LEU A 27 -11.48 -3.56 -5.50
CA LEU A 27 -10.91 -3.28 -6.82
C LEU A 27 -9.69 -4.17 -7.11
N ARG A 28 -8.80 -4.36 -6.14
CA ARG A 28 -7.61 -5.21 -6.31
C ARG A 28 -7.98 -6.66 -6.57
N GLU A 29 -8.92 -7.20 -5.79
CA GLU A 29 -9.42 -8.57 -5.93
C GLU A 29 -10.15 -8.77 -7.26
N GLN A 30 -11.10 -7.90 -7.59
CA GLN A 30 -11.91 -8.00 -8.80
C GLN A 30 -11.08 -7.89 -10.09
N LEU A 31 -10.00 -7.11 -10.06
CA LEU A 31 -9.08 -6.96 -11.19
C LEU A 31 -7.94 -8.00 -11.19
N GLY A 32 -7.88 -8.92 -10.20
CA GLY A 32 -6.85 -9.94 -10.12
C GLY A 32 -5.42 -9.40 -9.96
N LEU A 33 -5.27 -8.22 -9.34
CA LEU A 33 -4.00 -7.50 -9.24
C LEU A 33 -3.12 -8.04 -8.11
N PHE A 34 -2.64 -9.29 -8.23
CA PHE A 34 -1.93 -9.98 -7.15
C PHE A 34 -0.52 -9.41 -6.87
N ALA A 35 0.17 -8.88 -7.87
CA ALA A 35 1.54 -8.36 -7.71
C ALA A 35 1.54 -6.84 -7.57
N ASN A 36 1.93 -6.34 -6.41
CA ASN A 36 2.18 -4.92 -6.18
C ASN A 36 3.67 -4.62 -6.24
N LEU A 37 4.05 -3.74 -7.17
CA LEU A 37 5.42 -3.30 -7.38
C LEU A 37 5.65 -1.96 -6.69
N ARG A 38 6.63 -1.88 -5.78
CA ARG A 38 6.98 -0.67 -5.03
C ARG A 38 8.49 -0.40 -5.14
N PRO A 39 8.93 0.38 -6.14
CA PRO A 39 10.33 0.77 -6.25
C PRO A 39 10.68 1.78 -5.14
N ALA A 40 11.85 1.58 -4.53
CA ALA A 40 12.49 2.51 -3.63
C ALA A 40 13.86 2.85 -4.23
N LYS A 41 14.02 4.10 -4.65
CA LYS A 41 15.23 4.59 -5.31
C LYS A 41 15.62 5.94 -4.73
N LEU A 42 16.91 6.11 -4.46
CA LEU A 42 17.41 7.42 -4.05
C LEU A 42 17.70 8.29 -5.28
N TYR A 43 17.12 9.49 -5.28
CA TYR A 43 17.55 10.55 -6.19
C TYR A 43 18.59 11.39 -5.46
N PRO A 44 19.82 11.56 -5.99
CA PRO A 44 20.88 12.26 -5.26
C PRO A 44 20.51 13.66 -4.78
N MET A 45 19.72 14.39 -5.56
CA MET A 45 19.18 15.72 -5.22
C MET A 45 18.20 15.73 -4.04
N LEU A 46 17.70 14.57 -3.61
CA LEU A 46 16.76 14.39 -2.50
C LEU A 46 17.39 13.66 -1.31
N ALA A 47 18.71 13.45 -1.29
CA ALA A 47 19.40 12.69 -0.23
C ALA A 47 19.16 13.27 1.17
N ASP A 48 19.04 14.59 1.29
CA ASP A 48 18.75 15.28 2.56
C ASP A 48 17.34 15.06 3.10
N ALA A 49 16.40 14.61 2.27
CA ALA A 49 15.04 14.30 2.73
C ALA A 49 14.97 12.97 3.49
N SER A 50 15.99 12.12 3.37
CA SER A 50 16.09 10.88 4.13
C SER A 50 16.59 11.16 5.56
N THR A 51 16.06 10.43 6.52
CA THR A 51 16.56 10.45 7.91
C THR A 51 17.79 9.54 8.10
N LEU A 52 18.14 8.73 7.12
CA LEU A 52 19.31 7.86 7.15
C LEU A 52 20.57 8.61 6.70
N LYS A 53 21.72 8.19 7.24
CA LYS A 53 23.01 8.73 6.82
C LYS A 53 23.23 8.48 5.33
N ARG A 54 23.82 9.46 4.63
CA ARG A 54 24.03 9.42 3.17
C ARG A 54 24.77 8.17 2.72
N GLU A 55 25.82 7.79 3.43
CA GLU A 55 26.65 6.62 3.13
C GLU A 55 25.90 5.29 3.22
N VAL A 56 24.77 5.25 3.94
CA VAL A 56 23.91 4.05 4.02
C VAL A 56 22.98 3.94 2.81
N ILE A 57 22.65 5.08 2.19
CA ILE A 57 21.60 5.16 1.15
C ILE A 57 22.12 5.58 -0.23
N ALA A 58 23.42 5.79 -0.41
CA ALA A 58 23.99 6.45 -1.58
C ALA A 58 23.54 5.84 -2.92
N ASP A 59 23.27 4.54 -2.97
CA ASP A 59 22.93 3.81 -4.18
C ASP A 59 21.70 2.90 -4.02
N ILE A 60 20.72 3.27 -3.19
CA ILE A 60 19.52 2.42 -3.05
C ILE A 60 18.77 2.36 -4.38
N ASP A 61 18.60 1.14 -4.88
CA ASP A 61 17.72 0.79 -5.98
C ASP A 61 17.12 -0.59 -5.69
N LEU A 62 15.94 -0.59 -5.09
CA LEU A 62 15.25 -1.78 -4.63
C LEU A 62 13.84 -1.83 -5.22
N LEU A 63 13.41 -3.02 -5.64
CA LEU A 63 12.02 -3.27 -5.99
C LEU A 63 11.38 -4.24 -4.99
N VAL A 64 10.42 -3.76 -4.21
CA VAL A 64 9.58 -4.63 -3.37
C VAL A 64 8.44 -5.19 -4.22
N VAL A 65 8.35 -6.51 -4.30
CA VAL A 65 7.22 -7.23 -4.90
C VAL A 65 6.36 -7.79 -3.78
N ARG A 66 5.14 -7.28 -3.65
CA ARG A 66 4.19 -7.66 -2.59
C ARG A 66 2.99 -8.39 -3.16
N GLU A 67 2.64 -9.54 -2.59
CA GLU A 67 1.34 -10.19 -2.81
C GLU A 67 0.21 -9.31 -2.24
N LEU A 68 -0.82 -9.05 -3.04
CA LEU A 68 -1.80 -7.98 -2.82
C LEU A 68 -3.26 -8.46 -2.71
N THR A 69 -3.56 -9.69 -3.09
CA THR A 69 -4.93 -10.23 -3.22
C THR A 69 -5.18 -11.43 -2.29
N GLY A 70 -4.23 -11.80 -1.45
CA GLY A 70 -4.29 -12.95 -0.56
C GLY A 70 -3.92 -12.64 0.89
N GLY A 71 -3.48 -13.70 1.59
CA GLY A 71 -3.11 -13.63 3.00
C GLY A 71 -4.26 -13.21 3.93
N ILE A 72 -3.91 -12.67 5.10
CA ILE A 72 -4.87 -12.30 6.15
C ILE A 72 -5.90 -11.24 5.71
N TYR A 73 -5.57 -10.45 4.67
CA TYR A 73 -6.48 -9.45 4.11
C TYR A 73 -7.70 -10.07 3.43
N PHE A 74 -7.64 -11.32 2.97
CA PHE A 74 -8.72 -12.02 2.27
C PHE A 74 -9.12 -13.38 2.88
N GLY A 75 -8.30 -13.94 3.80
CA GLY A 75 -8.56 -15.23 4.44
C GLY A 75 -9.89 -15.34 5.21
N LYS A 76 -10.47 -16.52 5.28
CA LYS A 76 -11.73 -16.81 6.02
C LYS A 76 -11.53 -18.01 6.94
N PRO A 77 -12.25 -18.14 8.08
CA PRO A 77 -13.24 -17.19 8.61
C PRO A 77 -12.60 -15.91 9.16
N LYS A 78 -13.40 -14.85 9.33
CA LYS A 78 -12.99 -13.59 9.98
C LYS A 78 -14.05 -13.18 11.00
N GLY A 79 -13.62 -12.87 12.21
CA GLY A 79 -14.49 -12.45 13.29
C GLY A 79 -13.74 -12.52 14.61
N ILE A 80 -14.36 -11.96 15.65
CA ILE A 80 -13.97 -12.19 17.03
C ILE A 80 -15.06 -13.12 17.57
N GLU A 81 -14.69 -14.28 18.09
CA GLU A 81 -15.60 -15.14 18.87
C GLU A 81 -15.86 -14.52 20.25
#